data_AF-A0A151EA55-F1
#
_entry.id   AF-A0A151EA55-F1
#
_cell.length_a   1.000
_cell.length_b   1.000
_cell.length_c   1.000
_cell.angle_alpha   90.00
_cell.angle_beta   90.00
_cell.angle_gamma   90.00
#
_symmetry.space_group_name_H-M   'P 1'
#
loop_
_entity.id
_entity.type
_entity.pdbx_description
1 polymer ?
#
loop_
_entity_poly.entity_id
_entity_poly.type
_entity_poly.pdbx_seq_one_letter_code
_entity_poly.pdbx_strand_id
1 'polypeptide(L)' 'MTKKEDKSTWATGGGLLIGLGVGFFFLKVSALAFVGCILAGLGLGLVITSLISGVKGQK' A
#
# COMPACT_ATOMS: atom_id res chain seq x y z
N MET A 1 5.07 24.53 -8.26
CA MET A 1 4.82 23.09 -8.51
C MET A 1 4.96 22.35 -7.19
N THR A 2 3.86 21.81 -6.67
CA THR A 2 3.65 21.46 -5.24
C THR A 2 4.32 20.12 -4.86
N LYS A 3 5.44 20.21 -4.14
CA LYS A 3 6.35 19.11 -3.74
C LYS A 3 5.84 18.28 -2.54
N LYS A 4 4.52 18.05 -2.44
CA LYS A 4 3.93 17.35 -1.27
C LYS A 4 3.13 16.10 -1.62
N GLU A 5 2.67 15.95 -2.86
CA GLU A 5 1.75 14.89 -3.31
C GLU A 5 2.46 13.54 -3.57
N ASP A 6 3.76 13.57 -3.84
CA ASP A 6 4.48 12.38 -4.30
C ASP A 6 4.65 11.33 -3.19
N LYS A 7 4.87 11.74 -1.93
CA LYS A 7 5.28 10.80 -0.87
C LYS A 7 4.17 9.87 -0.39
N SER A 8 2.94 10.38 -0.29
CA SER A 8 1.78 9.60 0.14
C SER A 8 1.33 8.65 -0.98
N THR A 9 1.22 9.15 -2.21
CA THR A 9 0.90 8.32 -3.38
C THR A 9 1.90 7.18 -3.57
N TRP A 10 3.19 7.45 -3.40
CA TRP A 10 4.23 6.41 -3.46
C TRP A 10 4.16 5.41 -2.31
N ALA A 11 3.73 5.80 -1.11
CA ALA A 11 3.58 4.89 0.02
C ALA A 11 2.41 3.90 -0.20
N THR A 12 1.27 4.38 -0.71
CA THR A 12 0.15 3.50 -1.09
C THR A 12 0.54 2.58 -2.24
N GLY A 13 1.19 3.11 -3.28
CA GLY A 13 1.67 2.33 -4.41
C GLY A 13 2.69 1.27 -4.01
N GLY A 14 3.61 1.59 -3.10
CA GLY A 14 4.60 0.67 -2.56
C GLY A 14 3.97 -0.47 -1.73
N GLY A 15 2.99 -0.16 -0.87
CA GLY A 15 2.26 -1.16 -0.10
C GLY A 15 1.50 -2.16 -0.99
N LEU A 16 0.84 -1.67 -2.04
CA LEU A 16 0.20 -2.51 -3.05
C LEU A 16 1.21 -3.39 -3.79
N LEU A 17 2.35 -2.84 -4.24
CA LEU A 17 3.38 -3.59 -4.96
C LEU A 17 4.00 -4.70 -4.11
N ILE A 18 4.20 -4.47 -2.80
CA ILE A 18 4.65 -5.53 -1.88
C ILE A 18 3.59 -6.60 -1.72
N GLY A 19 2.32 -6.23 -1.52
CA GLY A 19 1.21 -7.20 -1.43
C GLY A 19 1.05 -8.01 -2.72
N LEU A 20 1.27 -7.40 -3.87
CA LEU A 20 1.22 -8.05 -5.18
C LEU A 20 2.41 -8.99 -5.41
N GLY A 21 3.63 -8.56 -5.06
CA GLY A 21 4.82 -9.38 -5.15
C GLY A 21 4.75 -10.64 -4.27
N VAL A 22 4.37 -10.49 -3.00
CA VAL A 22 4.20 -11.63 -2.08
C VAL A 22 2.98 -12.47 -2.47
N GLY A 23 1.89 -11.82 -2.90
CA GLY A 23 0.68 -12.49 -3.37
C GLY A 23 0.95 -13.43 -4.55
N PHE A 24 1.72 -13.01 -5.55
CA PHE A 24 2.05 -13.83 -6.74
C PHE A 24 2.72 -15.16 -6.37
N PHE A 25 3.46 -15.20 -5.26
CA PHE A 25 4.05 -16.43 -4.72
C PHE A 25 2.99 -17.41 -4.17
N PHE A 26 1.92 -16.88 -3.57
CA PHE A 26 0.80 -17.64 -3.00
C PHE A 26 -0.26 -18.05 -4.02
N LEU A 27 -0.28 -17.44 -5.22
CA LEU A 27 -1.21 -17.81 -6.30
C LEU A 27 -1.05 -19.28 -6.73
N LYS A 28 0.15 -19.85 -6.54
CA LYS A 28 0.43 -21.27 -6.78
C LYS A 28 -0.23 -22.21 -5.77
N VAL A 29 -0.62 -21.71 -4.60
CA VAL A 29 -1.18 -22.49 -3.48
C VAL A 29 -2.69 -22.24 -3.34
N SER A 30 -3.14 -20.98 -3.39
CA SER A 30 -4.55 -20.62 -3.24
C SER A 30 -4.82 -19.17 -3.66
N ALA A 31 -5.83 -18.98 -4.53
CA ALA A 31 -6.26 -17.65 -4.98
C ALA A 31 -6.73 -16.75 -3.83
N LEU A 32 -7.34 -17.31 -2.78
CA LEU A 32 -7.76 -16.56 -1.59
C LEU A 32 -6.56 -15.97 -0.81
N ALA A 33 -5.44 -16.69 -0.75
CA ALA A 33 -4.24 -16.20 -0.09
C ALA A 33 -3.55 -15.10 -0.90
N PHE A 34 -3.60 -15.18 -2.23
CA PHE A 34 -3.19 -14.09 -3.13
C PHE A 34 -4.00 -12.82 -2.84
N VAL A 35 -5.34 -12.93 -2.83
CA VAL A 35 -6.23 -11.78 -2.55
C VAL A 35 -6.01 -11.24 -1.14
N GLY A 36 -5.82 -12.11 -0.14
CA GLY A 36 -5.50 -11.71 1.23
C GLY A 36 -4.21 -10.89 1.34
N CYS A 37 -3.16 -11.28 0.61
CA CYS A 37 -1.88 -10.55 0.61
C CYS A 37 -2.00 -9.19 -0.10
N ILE A 38 -2.76 -9.12 -1.19
CA ILE A 38 -3.09 -7.86 -1.88
C ILE A 38 -3.85 -6.93 -0.93
N LEU A 39 -4.91 -7.41 -0.30
CA LEU A 39 -5.73 -6.63 0.63
C LEU A 39 -4.93 -6.17 1.85
N ALA A 40 -4.05 -7.02 2.38
CA ALA A 40 -3.15 -6.67 3.48
C ALA A 40 -2.14 -5.58 3.06
N GLY A 41 -1.51 -5.72 1.88
CA GLY A 41 -0.57 -4.71 1.36
C GLY A 41 -1.24 -3.37 1.05
N LEU A 42 -2.45 -3.38 0.48
CA LEU A 42 -3.26 -2.19 0.25
C LEU A 42 -3.71 -1.53 1.56
N GLY A 43 -4.22 -2.33 2.50
CA GLY A 43 -4.66 -1.84 3.81
C GLY A 43 -3.52 -1.17 4.57
N LEU A 44 -2.36 -1.81 4.63
CA LEU A 44 -1.18 -1.25 5.27
C LEU A 44 -0.68 0.01 4.56
N GLY A 45 -0.65 0.00 3.23
CA GLY A 45 -0.27 1.16 2.40
C GLY A 45 -1.20 2.36 2.61
N LEU A 46 -2.51 2.14 2.71
CA LEU A 46 -3.49 3.19 3.01
C LEU A 46 -3.33 3.74 4.44
N VAL A 47 -3.11 2.88 5.43
CA VAL A 47 -2.90 3.30 6.83
C VAL A 47 -1.64 4.18 6.91
N ILE A 48 -0.54 3.76 6.29
CA ILE A 48 0.71 4.54 6.27
C ILE A 48 0.51 5.88 5.54
N THR A 49 -0.17 5.88 4.39
CA THR A 49 -0.53 7.11 3.67
C THR A 49 -1.41 8.05 4.48
N SER A 50 -2.40 7.51 5.19
CA SER A 50 -3.30 8.25 6.07
C SER A 50 -2.52 8.91 7.21
N LEU A 51 -1.61 8.18 7.84
CA LEU A 51 -0.75 8.72 8.90
C LEU A 51 0.19 9.81 8.35
N ILE A 52 0.81 9.59 7.19
CA ILE A 52 1.72 10.57 6.57
C ILE A 52 0.95 11.83 6.13
N SER A 53 -0.22 11.70 5.50
CA SER A 53 -1.06 12.83 5.09
C SER A 53 -1.66 13.55 6.29
N GLY A 54 -2.11 12.84 7.32
CA GLY A 54 -2.63 13.41 8.56
C GLY A 54 -1.57 14.22 9.32
N VAL A 55 -0.33 13.74 9.36
CA VAL A 55 0.82 14.48 9.92
C VAL A 55 1.14 15.75 9.11
N LYS A 56 0.87 15.75 7.80
CA LYS A 56 1.16 16.89 6.91
C LYS A 56 0.05 17.95 6.86
N GLY A 57 -1.16 17.62 7.34
CA GLY A 57 -2.34 18.49 7.37
C GLY A 57 -2.39 19.48 8.55
N GLN A 58 -1.41 19.46 9.46
CA GLN A 58 -1.34 20.41 10.60
C GLN A 58 -0.26 21.49 10.40
N LYS A 59 -0.02 21.94 9.16
CA LYS A 59 0.72 23.16 8.87
C LYS A 59 -0.06 24.05 7.92
#